data_AF-Q1RHY9-F1
#
_entry.id   AF-Q1RHY9-F1
#
_cell.length_a   1.000
_cell.length_b   1.000
_cell.length_c   1.000
_cell.angle_alpha   90.00
_cell.angle_beta   90.00
_cell.angle_gamma   90.00
#
_symmetry.space_group_name_H-M   'P 1'
#
loop_
_entity.id
_entity.type
_entity.pdbx_description
1 polymer ?
#
loop_
_entity_poly.entity_id
_entity_poly.type
_entity_poly.pdbx_seq_one_letter_code
_entity_poly.pdbx_strand_id
1 'polypeptide(L)'
;MTQACVLKPDAKGRITLGKLAKGVSSFHVMINSKKGQIILEPYTEIPLKESWLFNNKKALEQLNNGIKESAKGQVKYIEDFYTR
;
A
#
# COMPACT_ATOMS: atom_id res chain seq x y z
N MET A 1 11.26 14.01 -10.95
CA MET A 1 10.55 15.23 -11.37
C MET A 1 9.74 15.71 -10.19
N THR A 2 9.93 16.96 -9.75
CA THR A 2 9.19 17.52 -8.61
C THR A 2 8.04 18.34 -9.15
N GLN A 3 6.80 17.96 -8.86
CA GLN A 3 5.61 18.72 -9.25
C GLN A 3 5.16 19.58 -8.07
N ALA A 4 5.12 20.89 -8.28
CA ALA A 4 4.56 21.84 -7.31
C ALA A 4 3.16 22.27 -7.78
N CYS A 5 2.18 22.23 -6.89
CA CYS A 5 0.86 22.78 -7.14
C CYS A 5 0.35 23.49 -5.87
N VAL A 6 -0.47 24.51 -6.05
CA VAL A 6 -1.08 25.25 -4.94
C VAL A 6 -2.50 24.76 -4.75
N LEU A 7 -2.80 24.26 -3.57
CA LEU A 7 -4.15 23.82 -3.18
C LEU A 7 -4.74 24.83 -2.21
N LYS A 8 -6.03 25.14 -2.38
CA LYS A 8 -6.76 26.03 -1.47
C LYS A 8 -7.60 25.18 -0.51
N PRO A 9 -7.57 25.48 0.80
CA PRO A 9 -8.47 24.84 1.74
C PRO A 9 -9.92 25.28 1.49
N ASP A 10 -10.86 24.39 1.75
CA ASP A 10 -12.28 24.73 1.76
C ASP A 10 -12.70 25.44 3.08
N ALA A 11 -13.98 25.81 3.19
CA ALA A 11 -14.52 26.47 4.37
C ALA A 11 -14.43 25.65 5.67
N LYS A 12 -14.15 24.34 5.58
CA LYS A 12 -13.93 23.44 6.73
C LYS A 12 -12.44 23.16 6.97
N GLY A 13 -11.54 23.86 6.28
CA GLY A 13 -10.09 23.70 6.42
C GLY A 13 -9.52 22.45 5.73
N ARG A 14 -10.27 21.78 4.85
CA ARG A 14 -9.82 20.56 4.17
C ARG A 14 -9.11 20.91 2.87
N ILE A 15 -8.00 20.23 2.58
CA ILE A 15 -7.32 20.28 1.28
C ILE A 15 -7.61 19.01 0.49
N THR A 16 -7.89 19.15 -0.81
CA THR A 16 -8.18 18.01 -1.69
C THR A 16 -6.95 17.67 -2.52
N LEU A 17 -6.33 16.51 -2.25
CA LEU A 17 -5.15 16.03 -2.98
C LEU A 17 -5.49 15.49 -4.38
N GLY A 18 -6.73 15.10 -4.63
CA GLY A 18 -7.21 14.63 -5.94
C GLY A 18 -6.35 13.49 -6.48
N LYS A 19 -5.79 13.66 -7.68
CA LYS A 19 -4.94 12.66 -8.35
C LYS A 19 -3.66 12.33 -7.56
N LEU A 20 -3.19 13.21 -6.69
CA LEU A 20 -1.98 13.00 -5.89
C LEU A 20 -2.16 11.89 -4.84
N ALA A 21 -3.40 11.58 -4.45
CA ALA A 21 -3.72 10.53 -3.48
C ALA A 21 -4.17 9.21 -4.14
N LYS A 22 -3.97 9.04 -5.46
CA LYS A 22 -4.42 7.83 -6.15
C LYS A 22 -3.71 6.58 -5.61
N GLY A 23 -4.46 5.63 -5.06
CA GLY A 23 -3.94 4.36 -4.52
C GLY A 23 -3.39 4.46 -3.10
N VAL A 24 -3.56 5.60 -2.42
CA VAL A 24 -3.16 5.81 -1.03
C VAL A 24 -4.41 5.68 -0.16
N SER A 25 -4.38 4.84 0.89
CA SER A 25 -5.56 4.67 1.77
C SER A 25 -5.62 5.75 2.85
N SER A 26 -4.47 6.20 3.35
CA SER A 26 -4.37 7.24 4.37
C SER A 26 -3.03 7.98 4.30
N PHE A 27 -2.88 9.06 5.07
CA PHE A 27 -1.63 9.80 5.14
C PHE A 27 -1.20 9.96 6.59
N HIS A 28 0.08 9.71 6.87
CA HIS A 28 0.69 10.17 8.11
C HIS A 28 0.94 11.67 8.02
N VAL A 29 0.47 12.41 9.02
CA VAL A 29 0.61 13.86 9.09
C VAL A 29 1.68 14.19 10.11
N MET A 30 2.77 14.80 9.64
CA MET A 30 3.82 15.33 10.51
C MET A 30 3.79 16.85 10.48
N ILE A 31 3.68 17.48 11.65
CA ILE A 31 3.63 18.93 11.80
C ILE A 31 4.97 19.40 12.36
N ASN A 32 5.70 20.18 11.59
CA ASN A 32 6.90 20.88 12.05
C ASN A 32 6.53 22.31 12.44
N SER A 33 6.13 22.50 13.69
CA SER A 33 5.68 23.80 14.21
C SER A 33 6.75 24.89 14.13
N LYS A 34 8.04 24.53 14.21
CA LYS A 34 9.15 25.52 14.13
C LYS A 34 9.30 26.11 12.72
N LYS A 35 8.97 25.34 11.69
CA LYS A 35 9.07 25.75 10.28
C LYS A 35 7.71 26.05 9.65
N GLY A 36 6.61 25.85 10.37
CA GLY A 36 5.25 25.99 9.84
C GLY A 36 4.95 24.99 8.71
N GLN A 37 5.62 23.82 8.71
CA GLN A 37 5.48 22.83 7.64
C GLN A 37 4.55 21.70 8.05
N ILE A 38 3.71 21.26 7.12
CA ILE A 38 2.92 20.04 7.22
C ILE A 38 3.45 19.08 6.16
N ILE A 39 3.91 17.91 6.58
CA ILE A 39 4.39 16.84 5.70
C ILE A 39 3.34 15.74 5.70
N LEU A 40 2.92 15.33 4.51
CA LEU A 40 1.99 14.23 4.29
C LEU A 40 2.75 13.07 3.66
N GLU A 41 2.85 11.97 4.39
CA GLU A 41 3.47 10.75 3.89
C GLU A 41 2.36 9.75 3.51
N PRO A 42 2.32 9.28 2.25
CA PRO A 42 1.38 8.23 1.84
C PRO A 42 1.50 7.00 2.73
N TYR A 43 0.36 6.49 3.19
CA TYR A 43 0.28 5.27 3.99
C TYR A 43 -0.81 4.36 3.41
N THR A 44 -0.52 3.06 3.41
CA THR A 44 -1.48 2.02 3.04
C THR A 44 -1.70 1.14 4.24
N GLU A 45 -2.96 1.03 4.66
CA GLU A 45 -3.35 0.18 5.79
C GLU A 45 -3.34 -1.28 5.34
N ILE A 46 -2.67 -2.12 6.14
CA ILE A 46 -2.69 -3.57 5.97
C ILE A 46 -3.67 -4.13 7.01
N PRO A 47 -4.73 -4.87 6.60
CA PRO A 47 -5.62 -5.52 7.56
C PRO A 47 -4.84 -6.37 8.57
N LEU A 48 -5.24 -6.32 9.84
CA LEU A 48 -4.54 -7.04 10.91
C LEU A 48 -4.37 -8.54 10.60
N LYS A 49 -5.40 -9.16 10.01
CA LYS A 49 -5.41 -10.56 9.58
C LYS A 49 -4.35 -10.90 8.52
N GLU A 50 -3.85 -9.91 7.79
CA GLU A 50 -2.85 -10.08 6.73
C GLU A 50 -1.46 -9.55 7.15
N SER A 51 -1.39 -8.78 8.24
CA SER A 51 -0.13 -8.21 8.76
C SER A 51 0.98 -9.25 8.97
N TRP A 52 0.62 -10.47 9.39
CA TRP A 52 1.58 -11.56 9.63
C TRP A 52 2.35 -11.94 8.36
N LEU A 53 1.73 -11.84 7.19
CA LEU A 53 2.35 -12.18 5.90
C LEU A 53 3.50 -11.22 5.59
N PHE A 54 3.28 -9.92 5.84
CA PHE A 54 4.29 -8.89 5.62
C PHE A 54 5.40 -8.92 6.67
N ASN A 55 5.11 -9.42 7.88
CA ASN A 55 6.12 -9.66 8.91
C ASN A 55 6.95 -10.92 8.67
N ASN A 56 6.48 -11.85 7.84
CA ASN A 56 7.17 -13.10 7.50
C ASN A 56 7.68 -13.07 6.05
N LYS A 57 8.93 -12.59 5.89
CA LYS A 57 9.59 -12.47 4.57
C LYS A 57 9.54 -13.78 3.76
N LYS A 58 9.75 -14.93 4.40
CA LYS A 58 9.74 -16.24 3.73
C LYS A 58 8.35 -16.57 3.18
N ALA A 59 7.29 -16.32 3.95
CA ALA A 59 5.92 -16.55 3.50
C ALA A 59 5.55 -15.58 2.35
N LEU A 60 5.97 -14.33 2.45
CA LEU A 60 5.75 -13.32 1.40
C LEU A 60 6.47 -13.69 0.09
N GLU A 61 7.71 -14.18 0.16
CA GLU A 61 8.45 -14.66 -1.02
C GLU A 61 7.78 -15.87 -1.67
N GLN A 62 7.32 -16.85 -0.87
CA GLN A 62 6.59 -18.00 -1.38
C GLN A 62 5.30 -17.60 -2.08
N LEU A 63 4.52 -16.68 -1.49
CA LEU A 63 3.31 -16.17 -2.11
C LEU A 63 3.61 -15.49 -3.44
N ASN A 64 4.62 -14.62 -3.48
CA ASN A 64 5.03 -13.93 -4.71
C ASN A 64 5.49 -14.90 -5.81
N ASN A 65 6.19 -15.98 -5.43
CA ASN A 65 6.61 -17.01 -6.36
C ASN A 65 5.40 -17.80 -6.89
N GLY A 66 4.47 -18.20 -6.02
CA GLY A 66 3.23 -18.88 -6.42
C GLY A 66 2.36 -18.03 -7.36
N ILE A 67 2.25 -16.72 -7.12
CA ILE A 67 1.56 -15.79 -8.03
C ILE A 67 2.22 -15.79 -9.41
N LYS A 68 3.55 -15.76 -9.48
CA LYS A 68 4.30 -15.81 -10.75
C LYS A 68 4.16 -17.15 -11.46
N GLU A 69 4.19 -18.25 -10.74
CA GLU A 69 3.99 -19.61 -11.29
C GLU A 69 2.58 -19.77 -11.84
N SER A 70 1.57 -19.32 -11.09
CA SER A 70 0.17 -19.31 -11.52
C SER A 70 -0.05 -18.50 -12.80
N ALA A 71 0.55 -17.30 -12.88
CA ALA A 71 0.51 -16.48 -14.10
C ALA A 71 1.16 -17.17 -15.32
N LYS A 72 2.09 -18.11 -15.10
CA LYS A 72 2.71 -18.94 -16.15
C LYS A 72 1.97 -20.26 -16.41
N GLY A 73 0.84 -20.51 -15.75
CA GLY A 73 0.09 -21.77 -15.85
C GLY A 73 0.74 -22.95 -15.11
N GLN A 74 1.75 -22.70 -14.26
CA GLN A 74 2.46 -23.74 -13.50
C GLN A 74 1.71 -24.04 -12.20
N VAL A 75 0.49 -24.57 -12.32
CA VAL A 75 -0.37 -24.92 -11.18
C VAL A 75 -0.56 -26.43 -11.09
N LYS A 76 -0.72 -26.94 -9.87
CA LYS A 76 -1.16 -28.31 -9.61
C LYS A 76 -2.55 -28.30 -9.00
N TYR A 77 -3.37 -29.26 -9.40
CA TYR A 77 -4.68 -29.42 -8.80
C TYR A 77 -4.54 -30.10 -7.44
N ILE A 78 -5.48 -29.80 -6.53
CA ILE A 78 -5.43 -30.36 -5.18
C ILE A 78 -5.53 -31.90 -5.19
N GLU A 79 -6.22 -32.45 -6.19
CA GLU A 79 -6.33 -33.89 -6.45
C GLU A 79 -4.96 -34.53 -6.76
N ASP A 80 -4.04 -33.79 -7.39
CA ASP A 80 -2.67 -34.25 -7.68
C ASP A 80 -1.83 -34.46 -6.40
N PHE A 81 -2.23 -33.85 -5.28
CA PHE A 81 -1.53 -33.98 -4.00
C PHE A 81 -2.00 -35.19 -3.17
N TYR A 82 -3.25 -35.63 -3.32
CA TYR A 82 -3.80 -36.77 -2.56
C TYR A 82 -3.57 -38.13 -3.24
N THR A 83 -3.09 -38.13 -4.48
CA THR A 83 -2.95 -39.34 -5.30
C THR A 83 -1.51 -39.88 -5.35
N ARG A 84 -0.70 -39.61 -4.31
CA ARG A 84 0.69 -40.10 -4.19
C ARG A 84 0.97 -40.80 -2.88
#